data_AF-A0A523XIN7-F1
#
_entry.id   AF-A0A523XIN7-F1
#
_cell.length_a   1.000
_cell.length_b   1.000
_cell.length_c   1.000
_cell.angle_alpha   90.00
_cell.angle_beta   90.00
_cell.angle_gamma   90.00
#
_symmetry.space_group_name_H-M   'P 1'
#
loop_
_entity.id
_entity.type
_entity.pdbx_description
1 polymer ?
#
loop_
_entity_poly.entity_id
_entity_poly.type
_entity_poly.pdbx_seq_one_letter_code
_entity_poly.pdbx_strand_id
1 'polypeptide(L)'
;LDIHAELSNVSETSVLQRAPIITTSEATTRQLVKDGETVVLGGFIRESESTSESGIPILRSIPLLGNLFKSTSKAVTRREIIFFITPHILRRIE
;
A
#
# COMPACT_ATOMS: atom_id res chain seq x y z
N LEU A 1 -6.18 4.15 -24.88
CA LEU A 1 -6.16 5.01 -23.68
C LEU A 1 -4.85 4.74 -22.97
N ASP A 2 -4.04 5.77 -22.81
CA ASP A 2 -2.76 5.70 -22.10
C ASP A 2 -3.01 6.32 -20.72
N ILE A 3 -2.76 5.53 -19.66
CA ILE A 3 -3.04 5.95 -18.28
C ILE A 3 -1.75 5.95 -17.47
N HIS A 4 -1.54 7.05 -16.75
CA HIS A 4 -0.48 7.23 -15.76
C HIS A 4 -1.12 7.51 -14.41
N ALA A 5 -0.95 6.60 -13.46
CA ALA A 5 -1.42 6.75 -12.09
C ALA A 5 -0.23 6.93 -11.14
N GLU A 6 -0.32 7.89 -10.22
CA GLU A 6 0.70 8.19 -9.22
C GLU A 6 0.04 8.30 -7.84
N LEU A 7 0.69 7.73 -6.83
CA LEU A 7 0.37 7.94 -5.42
C LEU A 7 1.64 8.28 -4.65
N SER A 8 1.66 9.47 -4.04
CA SER A 8 2.80 9.96 -3.26
C SER A 8 2.43 10.09 -1.79
N ASN A 9 3.25 9.49 -0.91
CA ASN A 9 3.15 9.61 0.55
C ASN A 9 4.40 10.26 1.11
N VAL A 10 4.24 11.22 2.03
CA VAL A 10 5.35 11.81 2.79
C VAL A 10 5.50 11.04 4.11
N SER A 11 6.66 10.45 4.32
CA SER A 11 7.05 9.80 5.58
C SER A 11 7.88 10.78 6.43
N GLU A 12 7.71 10.70 7.76
CA GLU A 12 8.30 11.65 8.69
C GLU A 12 9.83 11.75 8.55
N THR A 13 10.32 12.98 8.70
CA THR A 13 11.73 13.37 8.58
C THR A 13 12.63 12.49 9.43
N SER A 14 13.53 11.74 8.81
CA SER A 14 14.69 11.20 9.51
C SER A 14 15.51 12.36 10.08
N VAL A 15 15.69 12.39 11.40
CA VAL A 15 16.50 13.40 12.12
C VAL A 15 17.92 13.56 11.58
N LEU A 16 18.41 12.59 10.80
CA LEU A 16 19.73 12.61 10.17
C LEU A 16 19.73 13.25 8.76
N GLN A 17 18.59 13.31 8.07
CA GLN A 17 18.52 13.73 6.66
C GLN A 17 17.95 15.13 6.42
N ARG A 18 17.31 15.77 7.42
CA ARG A 18 16.65 17.11 7.33
C ARG A 18 15.77 17.31 6.07
N ALA A 19 15.35 16.24 5.41
CA ALA A 19 14.55 16.24 4.20
C ALA A 19 13.42 15.21 4.34
N PRO A 20 12.22 15.50 3.81
CA PRO A 20 11.11 14.57 3.83
C PRO A 20 11.42 13.34 2.96
N ILE A 21 11.03 12.15 3.43
CA ILE A 21 11.11 10.94 2.63
C ILE A 21 9.80 10.81 1.86
N ILE A 22 9.86 10.95 0.54
CA ILE A 22 8.71 10.78 -0.34
C ILE A 22 8.72 9.35 -0.88
N THR A 23 7.67 8.59 -0.57
CA THR A 23 7.42 7.28 -1.17
C THR A 23 6.39 7.44 -2.27
N THR A 24 6.82 7.34 -3.53
CA THR A 24 5.95 7.42 -4.70
C THR A 24 5.68 6.03 -5.26
N SER A 25 4.44 5.76 -5.65
CA SER A 25 4.01 4.52 -6.30
C SER A 25 3.37 4.89 -7.64
N GLU A 26 3.93 4.39 -8.73
CA GLU A 26 3.51 4.71 -10.11
C GLU A 26 3.02 3.46 -10.84
N ALA A 27 2.00 3.63 -11.67
CA ALA A 27 1.52 2.60 -12.59
C ALA A 27 1.21 3.21 -13.95
N THR A 28 1.81 2.66 -15.01
CA THR A 28 1.53 3.05 -16.40
C THR A 28 0.90 1.87 -17.12
N THR A 29 -0.24 2.10 -17.77
CA THR A 29 -0.92 1.05 -18.54
C THR A 29 -1.53 1.61 -19.83
N ARG A 30 -1.64 0.74 -20.82
CA ARG A 30 -2.13 1.08 -22.16
C ARG A 30 -3.21 0.08 -22.56
N GLN A 31 -4.44 0.56 -22.71
CA GLN A 31 -5.59 -0.30 -22.99
C GLN A 31 -6.50 0.30 -24.08
N LEU A 32 -7.02 -0.57 -24.94
CA LEU A 32 -8.10 -0.25 -25.88
C LEU A 32 -9.43 -0.41 -25.16
N VAL A 33 -10.25 0.63 -25.21
CA VAL A 33 -11.55 0.72 -24.51
C VAL A 33 -12.57 1.33 -25.44
N LYS A 34 -13.82 0.86 -25.37
CA LYS A 34 -14.91 1.48 -26.12
C LYS A 34 -15.46 2.69 -25.36
N ASP A 35 -16.16 3.54 -26.11
CA ASP A 35 -16.89 4.68 -25.58
C ASP A 35 -17.93 4.24 -24.55
N GLY A 36 -17.93 4.87 -23.37
CA GLY A 36 -18.87 4.62 -22.28
C GLY A 36 -18.63 3.31 -21.50
N GLU A 37 -17.66 2.48 -21.86
CA GLU A 37 -17.33 1.26 -21.11
C GLU A 37 -16.38 1.59 -19.94
N THR A 38 -16.79 1.27 -18.71
CA THR A 38 -15.91 1.40 -17.53
C THR A 38 -14.88 0.27 -17.51
N VAL A 39 -13.61 0.62 -17.37
CA VAL A 39 -12.53 -0.33 -17.14
C VAL A 39 -11.89 -0.19 -15.78
N VAL A 40 -11.51 -1.34 -15.23
CA VAL A 40 -10.68 -1.47 -14.04
C VAL A 40 -9.24 -1.60 -14.51
N LEU A 41 -8.41 -0.61 -14.19
CA LEU A 41 -6.98 -0.66 -14.52
C LEU A 41 -6.20 -1.56 -13.56
N GLY A 42 -6.79 -1.85 -12.40
CA GLY A 42 -6.19 -2.57 -11.29
C GLY A 42 -6.20 -1.73 -10.02
N GLY A 43 -5.26 -2.04 -9.12
CA GLY A 43 -5.13 -1.35 -7.85
C GLY A 43 -3.80 -1.57 -7.14
N PHE A 44 -3.46 -0.68 -6.22
CA PHE A 44 -2.33 -0.87 -5.31
C PHE A 44 -2.82 -1.58 -4.05
N ILE A 45 -2.43 -2.84 -3.88
CA ILE A 45 -2.65 -3.61 -2.65
C ILE A 45 -1.36 -3.55 -1.85
N ARG A 46 -1.40 -2.95 -0.66
CA ARG A 46 -0.28 -2.91 0.28
C ARG A 46 -0.69 -3.61 1.57
N GLU A 47 0.06 -4.64 1.92
CA GLU A 47 -0.05 -5.33 3.20
C GLU A 47 1.23 -5.11 3.99
N SER A 48 1.09 -4.69 5.25
CA SER A 48 2.20 -4.48 6.18
C SER A 48 1.95 -5.31 7.43
N GLU A 49 2.81 -6.28 7.67
CA GLU A 49 2.81 -7.09 8.89
C GLU A 49 3.93 -6.61 9.82
N SER A 50 3.57 -6.31 11.07
CA SER A 50 4.52 -5.97 12.13
C SER A 50 4.33 -6.94 13.29
N THR A 51 5.37 -7.70 13.61
CA THR A 51 5.42 -8.55 14.78
C THR A 51 6.41 -7.96 15.77
N SER A 52 5.93 -7.65 16.98
CA SER A 52 6.73 -7.17 18.10
C SER A 52 6.68 -8.19 19.22
N GLU A 53 7.85 -8.67 19.66
CA GLU A 53 7.97 -9.59 20.79
C GLU A 53 8.74 -8.92 21.92
N SER A 54 8.11 -8.80 23.08
CA SER A 54 8.73 -8.30 24.32
C SER A 54 8.66 -9.38 25.40
N GLY A 55 9.60 -9.42 26.32
CA GLY A 55 9.63 -10.45 27.35
C GLY A 55 10.97 -10.51 28.09
N ILE A 56 11.03 -11.36 29.11
CA ILE A 56 12.25 -11.52 29.93
C ILE A 56 13.28 -12.34 29.12
N PRO A 57 14.50 -11.82 28.84
CA PRO A 57 15.45 -12.42 27.90
C PRO A 57 15.80 -13.89 28.16
N ILE A 58 15.88 -14.30 29.44
CA ILE A 58 16.24 -15.66 29.85
C ILE A 58 15.00 -16.57 29.95
N LEU A 59 13.88 -16.06 30.47
CA LEU A 59 12.70 -16.89 30.72
C LEU A 59 11.86 -17.12 29.44
N ARG A 60 11.92 -16.20 28.46
CA ARG A 60 11.17 -16.29 27.20
C ARG A 60 11.61 -17.44 26.28
N SER A 61 12.83 -17.94 26.46
CA SER A 61 13.44 -19.00 25.65
C SER A 61 13.27 -20.40 26.23
N ILE A 62 12.63 -20.55 27.40
CA ILE A 62 12.37 -21.85 28.02
C ILE A 62 11.33 -22.62 27.18
N PRO A 63 11.63 -23.85 26.72
CA PRO A 63 10.63 -24.69 26.04
C PRO A 63 9.41 -24.92 26.92
N LEU A 64 8.21 -25.00 26.33
CA LEU A 64 6.90 -25.08 27.02
C LEU A 64 6.48 -23.85 27.83
N LEU A 65 7.37 -23.22 28.60
CA LEU A 65 7.01 -22.15 29.55
C LEU A 65 7.31 -20.73 29.05
N GLY A 66 8.13 -20.59 28.00
CA GLY A 66 8.59 -19.29 27.52
C GLY A 66 7.47 -18.34 27.10
N ASN A 67 6.33 -18.87 26.63
CA ASN A 67 5.13 -18.10 26.28
C ASN A 67 4.49 -17.37 27.48
N LEU A 68 4.72 -17.79 28.73
CA LEU A 68 4.21 -17.11 29.92
C LEU A 68 5.03 -15.85 30.27
N PHE A 69 6.24 -15.75 29.74
CA PHE A 69 7.21 -14.67 30.04
C PHE A 69 7.50 -13.77 28.84
N LYS A 70 6.71 -13.91 27.77
CA LYS A 70 6.74 -13.03 26.61
C LYS A 70 5.34 -12.56 26.23
N SER A 71 5.30 -11.38 25.65
CA SER A 71 4.13 -10.79 25.00
C SER A 71 4.48 -10.60 23.52
N THR A 72 3.67 -11.20 22.65
CA THR A 72 3.77 -11.03 21.20
C THR A 72 2.60 -10.17 20.75
N SER A 73 2.90 -9.03 20.16
CA SER A 73 1.93 -8.18 19.48
C SER A 73 2.09 -8.35 17.97
N LYS A 74 0.99 -8.66 17.30
CA LYS A 74 0.93 -8.72 15.83
C LYS A 74 0.00 -7.63 15.34
N ALA A 75 0.47 -6.80 14.44
CA ALA A 75 -0.31 -5.77 13.76
C ALA A 75 -0.26 -6.02 12.24
N VAL A 76 -1.43 -6.21 11.64
CA VAL A 76 -1.59 -6.35 10.19
C VAL A 76 -2.33 -5.11 9.69
N THR A 77 -1.71 -4.37 8.78
CA THR A 77 -2.32 -3.20 8.12
C THR A 77 -2.44 -3.47 6.64
N ARG A 78 -3.66 -3.48 6.12
CA ARG A 78 -3.97 -3.69 4.71
C ARG A 78 -4.58 -2.44 4.10
N ARG A 79 -4.08 -2.00 2.94
CA ARG A 79 -4.58 -0.85 2.18
C ARG A 79 -4.77 -1.26 0.74
N GLU A 80 -5.96 -1.02 0.21
CA GLU A 80 -6.35 -1.34 -1.16
C GLU A 80 -6.82 -0.06 -1.84
N ILE A 81 -6.22 0.27 -2.98
CA ILE A 81 -6.63 1.41 -3.80
C ILE A 81 -6.98 0.86 -5.16
N ILE A 82 -8.21 1.08 -5.64
CA ILE A 82 -8.70 0.59 -6.93
C ILE A 82 -9.08 1.79 -7.79
N PHE A 83 -8.69 1.77 -9.06
CA PHE A 83 -9.00 2.84 -10.01
C PHE A 83 -9.97 2.35 -11.08
N PHE A 84 -11.01 3.14 -11.32
CA PHE A 84 -12.02 2.95 -12.36
C PHE A 84 -11.96 4.14 -13.32
N ILE A 85 -12.01 3.86 -14.62
CA ILE A 85 -12.06 4.90 -15.65
C ILE A 85 -13.15 4.56 -16.65
N THR A 86 -13.96 5.56 -17.00
CA THR A 86 -14.99 5.47 -18.03
C THR A 86 -14.72 6.56 -19.07
N PRO A 87 -14.17 6.22 -20.26
CA PRO A 87 -13.94 7.21 -21.30
C PRO A 87 -15.25 7.58 -22.00
N HIS A 88 -15.39 8.85 -22.39
CA HIS A 88 -16.52 9.34 -23.19
C HIS A 88 -16.02 10.09 -24.43
N ILE A 89 -16.52 9.71 -25.62
CA ILE A 89 -16.20 10.34 -26.89
C ILE A 89 -17.23 11.44 -27.17
N LEU A 90 -16.80 12.69 -27.03
CA LEU A 90 -17.61 13.84 -27.41
C LEU A 90 -17.60 14.02 -28.94
N ARG A 91 -18.75 13.81 -29.58
CA ARG A 91 -18.94 14.15 -31.00
C ARG A 91 -19.49 15.57 -31.09
N ARG A 92 -18.83 16.43 -31.88
CA ARG A 92 -19.39 17.74 -32.24
C ARG A 92 -20.60 17.51 -33.15
N ILE A 93 -21.71 18.14 -32.80
CA ILE A 93 -22.90 18.26 -33.64
C ILE A 93 -22.73 19.53 -34.49
N GLU A 94 -22.80 19.38 -35.81
CA GLU A 94 -22.87 20.47 -36.80
C GLU A 94 -24.33 20.73 -37.18
#